data_AF-A0A3M0I275-F1
#
_entry.id   AF-A0A3M0I275-F1
#
_cell.length_a   1.000
_cell.length_b   1.000
_cell.length_c   1.000
_cell.angle_alpha   90.00
_cell.angle_beta   90.00
_cell.angle_gamma   90.00
#
_symmetry.space_group_name_H-M   'P 1'
#
loop_
_entity.id
_entity.type
_entity.pdbx_description
1 polymer ?
#
loop_
_entity_poly.entity_id
_entity_poly.type
_entity_poly.pdbx_seq_one_letter_code
_entity_poly.pdbx_strand_id
1 'polypeptide(L)'
;MPQPSTDFGEELRKRRLEAGLSLTALSGAVHYSKAQLSKVERGLKAPSRDLARLCDAVLSADGALIALIPTVPADTPARPARGEVNEEDWIMQLSPDGTSRFQPMGRRDMMGAGVASLMTWRSDAGSRISPAAGVGMLEASRSLFTHYRRLGQTMEPGLLLPVLIAQTHTLRELSADAGTGTRRELLALGSRYAEYVGWLVQETGDERGALWWTQRAVDLAAAGGDRALAGYALVRRALVTLYRDDAEQTVALARRAQSGTLPPRIRGLAAQREAQGHALAGDLKASLSALDRARELLARQQSSSDEPVIGTMHLPDSVGMVTGWCLVDLGRPREATEELNRQLAQVGQDAVRTQVRYGVRRALAYATSGEIDHACALTAPLLDGVATVRSATVTTDLRRLARVLARYSDHPSVRQLGPRLGTLSRLSTSRGETSP
;
A
#
# COMPACT_ATOMS: atom_id res chain seq x y z
N MET A 1 12.80 8.28 -18.22
CA MET A 1 13.92 9.06 -17.64
C MET A 1 13.42 10.48 -17.41
N PRO A 2 13.57 11.07 -16.21
CA PRO A 2 13.12 12.44 -15.97
C PRO A 2 13.89 13.41 -16.86
N GLN A 3 13.18 14.34 -17.51
CA GLN A 3 13.80 15.33 -18.41
C GLN A 3 14.24 16.58 -17.63
N PRO A 4 15.35 17.22 -18.01
CA PRO A 4 15.73 18.50 -17.41
C PRO A 4 14.64 19.54 -17.65
N SER A 5 14.33 20.34 -16.63
CA SER A 5 13.37 21.45 -16.70
C SER A 5 14.11 22.73 -16.35
N THR A 6 14.09 23.71 -17.27
CA THR A 6 14.58 25.07 -17.04
C THR A 6 13.76 25.75 -15.94
N ASP A 7 12.44 25.60 -15.99
CA ASP A 7 11.49 26.24 -15.08
C ASP A 7 11.73 25.80 -13.62
N PHE A 8 11.96 24.50 -13.39
CA PHE A 8 12.33 24.00 -12.07
C PHE A 8 13.66 24.61 -11.58
N GLY A 9 14.67 24.67 -12.46
CA GLY A 9 15.99 25.18 -12.11
C GLY A 9 15.97 26.66 -11.75
N GLU A 10 15.22 27.46 -12.52
CA GLU A 10 15.03 28.89 -12.29
C GLU A 10 14.27 29.17 -10.99
N GLU A 11 13.16 28.47 -10.75
CA GLU A 11 12.38 28.64 -9.53
C GLU A 11 13.15 28.20 -8.28
N LEU A 12 13.89 27.09 -8.36
CA LEU A 12 14.78 26.64 -7.28
C LEU A 12 15.83 27.72 -6.95
N ARG A 13 16.48 28.27 -7.98
CA ARG A 13 17.50 29.31 -7.82
C ARG A 13 16.89 30.58 -7.22
N LYS A 14 15.74 31.02 -7.71
CA LYS A 14 15.02 32.20 -7.22
C LYS A 14 14.71 32.06 -5.72
N ARG A 15 14.01 31.00 -5.33
CA ARG A 15 13.65 30.75 -3.92
C ARG A 15 14.86 30.62 -3.01
N ARG A 16 15.92 29.94 -3.47
CA ARG A 16 17.17 29.83 -2.71
C ARG A 16 17.77 31.22 -2.43
N LEU A 17 17.79 32.11 -3.41
CA LEU A 17 18.31 33.47 -3.24
C LEU A 17 17.41 34.34 -2.36
N GLU A 18 16.08 34.23 -2.50
CA GLU A 18 15.11 34.91 -1.63
C GLU A 18 15.23 34.46 -0.16
N ALA A 19 15.52 33.18 0.07
CA ALA A 19 15.82 32.63 1.40
C ALA A 19 17.24 32.98 1.92
N GLY A 20 18.04 33.75 1.16
CA GLY A 20 19.40 34.13 1.55
C GLY A 20 20.40 32.98 1.58
N LEU A 21 20.09 31.83 0.96
CA LEU A 21 20.92 30.63 1.02
C LEU A 21 21.95 30.59 -0.11
N SER A 22 23.20 30.29 0.25
CA SER A 22 24.20 29.89 -0.74
C SER A 22 23.93 28.48 -1.26
N LEU A 23 24.47 28.12 -2.43
CA LEU A 23 24.42 26.74 -2.93
C LEU A 23 25.09 25.75 -1.96
N THR A 24 26.12 26.17 -1.22
CA THR A 24 26.77 25.34 -0.21
C THR A 24 25.87 25.12 1.00
N ALA A 25 25.16 26.16 1.45
CA ALA A 25 24.20 26.06 2.55
C ALA A 25 23.04 25.12 2.19
N LEU A 26 22.47 25.27 0.99
CA LEU A 26 21.41 24.37 0.50
C LEU A 26 21.94 22.93 0.37
N SER A 27 23.16 22.74 -0.15
CA SER A 27 23.83 21.44 -0.26
C SER A 27 23.92 20.72 1.09
N GLY A 28 24.30 21.45 2.15
CA GLY A 28 24.32 20.92 3.51
C GLY A 28 22.92 20.57 4.04
N ALA A 29 21.92 21.41 3.78
CA ALA A 29 20.56 21.22 4.28
C ALA A 29 19.83 20.03 3.64
N VAL A 30 20.02 19.78 2.34
CA VAL A 30 19.33 18.68 1.63
C VAL A 30 20.18 17.42 1.46
N HIS A 31 21.43 17.43 1.96
CA HIS A 31 22.40 16.33 1.81
C HIS A 31 22.56 15.88 0.34
N TYR A 32 22.67 16.86 -0.57
CA TYR A 32 23.03 16.66 -1.98
C TYR A 32 24.30 17.45 -2.30
N SER A 33 25.12 16.98 -3.24
CA SER A 33 26.34 17.69 -3.62
C SER A 33 26.04 19.04 -4.28
N LYS A 34 26.85 20.05 -3.96
CA LYS A 34 26.81 21.37 -4.60
C LYS A 34 26.84 21.29 -6.13
N ALA A 35 27.68 20.39 -6.67
CA ALA A 35 27.80 20.17 -8.11
C ALA A 35 26.50 19.65 -8.73
N GLN A 36 25.77 18.77 -8.03
CA GLN A 36 24.46 18.31 -8.49
C GLN A 36 23.43 19.43 -8.45
N LEU A 37 23.32 20.18 -7.36
CA LEU A 37 22.39 21.30 -7.24
C LEU A 37 22.64 22.37 -8.32
N SER A 38 23.91 22.70 -8.57
CA SER A 38 24.29 23.63 -9.64
C SER A 38 23.91 23.15 -11.04
N LYS A 39 23.94 21.84 -11.31
CA LYS A 39 23.45 21.29 -12.59
C LYS A 39 21.93 21.36 -12.69
N VAL A 40 21.22 21.15 -11.59
CA VAL A 40 19.75 21.25 -11.53
C VAL A 40 19.29 22.69 -11.74
N GLU A 41 19.88 23.67 -11.03
CA GLU A 41 19.54 25.10 -11.20
C GLU A 41 19.79 25.64 -12.62
N ARG A 42 20.69 25.00 -13.36
CA ARG A 42 21.00 25.36 -14.76
C ARG A 42 20.21 24.57 -15.80
N GLY A 43 19.27 23.72 -15.36
CA GLY A 43 18.52 22.84 -16.28
C GLY A 43 19.39 21.78 -16.98
N LEU A 44 20.59 21.48 -16.47
CA LEU A 44 21.49 20.47 -17.05
C LEU A 44 21.25 19.06 -16.52
N LYS A 45 20.50 18.94 -15.42
CA LYS A 45 20.13 17.66 -14.81
C LYS A 45 18.72 17.76 -14.25
N ALA A 46 17.89 16.75 -14.54
CA ALA A 46 16.56 16.67 -13.95
C ALA A 46 16.62 16.44 -12.43
N PRO A 47 15.80 17.12 -11.63
CA PRO A 47 15.68 16.81 -10.21
C PRO A 47 15.03 15.44 -10.01
N SER A 48 15.47 14.70 -9.00
CA SER A 48 14.67 13.60 -8.47
C SER A 48 13.50 14.16 -7.66
N ARG A 49 12.40 13.41 -7.54
CA ARG A 49 11.29 13.79 -6.66
C ARG A 49 11.73 13.97 -5.21
N ASP A 50 12.60 13.11 -4.71
CA ASP A 50 13.17 13.24 -3.36
C ASP A 50 13.97 14.54 -3.19
N LEU A 51 14.75 14.96 -4.21
CA LEU A 51 15.44 16.24 -4.18
C LEU A 51 14.44 17.41 -4.14
N ALA A 52 13.42 17.39 -5.00
CA ALA A 52 12.41 18.45 -5.02
C ALA A 52 11.68 18.57 -3.69
N ARG A 53 11.25 17.45 -3.07
CA ARG A 53 10.62 17.45 -1.74
C ARG A 53 11.50 18.11 -0.67
N LEU A 54 12.79 17.79 -0.66
CA LEU A 54 13.72 18.37 0.32
C LEU A 54 13.96 19.85 0.07
N CYS A 55 14.11 20.27 -1.19
CA CYS A 55 14.24 21.68 -1.53
C CYS A 55 12.95 22.44 -1.20
N ASP A 56 11.78 21.85 -1.47
CA ASP A 56 10.47 22.44 -1.18
C ASP A 56 10.29 22.68 0.31
N ALA A 57 10.63 21.69 1.15
CA ALA A 57 10.61 21.82 2.59
C ALA A 57 11.60 22.86 3.13
N VAL A 58 12.87 22.82 2.69
CA VAL A 58 13.94 23.73 3.17
C VAL A 58 13.67 25.18 2.77
N LEU A 59 13.05 25.40 1.61
CA LEU A 59 12.73 26.72 1.08
C LEU A 59 11.30 27.17 1.38
N SER A 60 10.54 26.38 2.16
CA SER A 60 9.12 26.63 2.48
C SER A 60 8.31 26.97 1.22
N ALA A 61 8.40 26.09 0.21
CA ALA A 61 7.82 26.34 -1.10
C ALA A 61 6.38 25.83 -1.27
N ASP A 62 5.81 25.20 -0.24
CA ASP A 62 4.41 24.76 -0.17
C ASP A 62 3.95 23.98 -1.41
N GLY A 63 4.81 23.08 -1.91
CA GLY A 63 4.54 22.24 -3.07
C GLY A 63 4.87 22.86 -4.43
N ALA A 64 5.26 24.14 -4.49
CA ALA A 64 5.52 24.82 -5.75
C ALA A 64 6.67 24.18 -6.55
N LEU A 65 7.72 23.69 -5.89
CA LEU A 65 8.82 23.00 -6.58
C LEU A 65 8.41 21.59 -7.01
N ILE A 66 7.57 20.93 -6.23
CA ILE A 66 7.06 19.59 -6.54
C ILE A 66 6.14 19.64 -7.77
N ALA A 67 5.30 20.66 -7.88
CA ALA A 67 4.38 20.86 -9.01
C ALA A 67 5.08 21.03 -10.36
N LEU A 68 6.34 21.49 -10.37
CA LEU A 68 7.16 21.65 -11.57
C LEU A 68 7.79 20.33 -12.06
N ILE A 69 7.66 19.22 -11.31
CA ILE A 69 8.08 17.90 -11.79
C ILE A 69 6.93 17.28 -12.61
N PRO A 70 7.19 16.89 -13.87
CA PRO A 70 6.20 16.18 -14.67
C PRO A 70 5.68 14.93 -13.95
N THR A 71 4.37 14.84 -13.79
CA THR A 71 3.70 13.59 -13.44
C THR A 71 3.67 12.73 -14.70
N VAL A 72 4.19 11.50 -14.62
CA VAL A 72 3.95 10.53 -15.69
C VAL A 72 2.46 10.21 -15.60
N PRO A 73 1.64 10.48 -16.63
CA PRO A 73 0.24 10.10 -16.60
C PRO A 73 0.20 8.59 -16.41
N ALA A 74 -0.35 8.14 -15.28
CA ALA A 74 -0.65 6.74 -15.14
C ALA A 74 -1.71 6.41 -16.18
N ASP A 75 -1.53 5.31 -16.91
CA ASP A 75 -2.62 4.69 -17.63
C ASP A 75 -3.76 4.56 -16.62
N THR A 76 -4.85 5.30 -16.85
CA THR A 76 -6.04 5.18 -16.03
C THR A 76 -6.42 3.72 -16.17
N PRO A 77 -6.37 2.89 -15.10
CA PRO A 77 -6.78 1.52 -15.24
C PRO A 77 -8.23 1.61 -15.69
N ALA A 78 -8.47 1.19 -16.95
CA ALA A 78 -9.81 1.15 -17.50
C ALA A 78 -10.68 0.51 -16.43
N ARG A 79 -11.82 1.15 -16.11
CA ARG A 79 -12.83 0.49 -15.29
C ARG A 79 -12.98 -0.88 -15.93
N PRO A 80 -12.69 -2.00 -15.23
CA PRO A 80 -12.79 -3.30 -15.86
C PRO A 80 -14.15 -3.32 -16.54
N ALA A 81 -14.15 -3.52 -17.86
CA ALA A 81 -15.38 -3.55 -18.61
C ALA A 81 -16.30 -4.50 -17.85
N ARG A 82 -17.58 -4.12 -17.65
CA ARG A 82 -18.58 -5.07 -17.16
C ARG A 82 -18.62 -6.19 -18.22
N GLY A 83 -17.79 -7.23 -18.09
CA GLY A 83 -17.76 -8.33 -19.05
C GLY A 83 -16.48 -9.12 -19.31
N GLU A 84 -15.28 -8.81 -18.79
CA GLU A 84 -14.07 -9.58 -19.22
C GLU A 84 -13.38 -10.48 -18.18
N VAL A 85 -13.69 -10.33 -16.89
CA VAL A 85 -13.31 -11.32 -15.87
C VAL A 85 -14.57 -11.70 -15.11
N ASN A 86 -15.20 -12.79 -15.53
CA ASN A 86 -16.38 -13.35 -14.90
C ASN A 86 -15.99 -13.95 -13.54
N GLU A 87 -16.97 -14.20 -12.65
CA GLU A 87 -16.67 -14.73 -11.31
C GLU A 87 -15.93 -16.08 -11.29
N GLU A 88 -15.91 -16.76 -12.44
CA GLU A 88 -15.40 -18.11 -12.72
C GLU A 88 -13.93 -18.13 -13.22
N ASP A 89 -13.30 -16.96 -13.35
CA ASP A 89 -12.05 -16.78 -14.10
C ASP A 89 -10.77 -16.84 -13.22
N TRP A 90 -10.89 -17.19 -11.94
CA TRP A 90 -9.72 -17.58 -11.13
C TRP A 90 -9.66 -19.10 -11.07
N ILE A 91 -8.74 -19.67 -11.83
CA ILE A 91 -8.54 -21.11 -11.83
C ILE A 91 -7.44 -21.45 -10.83
N MET A 92 -7.78 -22.31 -9.89
CA MET A 92 -6.82 -23.06 -9.10
C MET A 92 -6.34 -24.24 -9.95
N GLN A 93 -5.15 -24.12 -10.53
CA GLN A 93 -4.50 -25.25 -11.18
C GLN A 93 -3.78 -26.07 -10.12
N LEU A 94 -4.24 -27.30 -9.88
CA LEU A 94 -3.47 -28.32 -9.16
C LEU A 94 -2.61 -29.09 -10.15
N SER A 95 -1.31 -29.03 -9.96
CA SER A 95 -0.38 -29.93 -10.61
C SER A 95 -0.41 -31.31 -9.94
N PRO A 96 -0.11 -32.40 -10.66
CA PRO A 96 -0.01 -33.75 -10.08
C PRO A 96 1.01 -33.91 -8.95
N ASP A 97 1.97 -32.98 -8.84
CA ASP A 97 2.94 -32.90 -7.75
C ASP A 97 2.41 -32.21 -6.48
N GLY A 98 1.13 -31.81 -6.48
CA GLY A 98 0.46 -31.12 -5.37
C GLY A 98 0.66 -29.61 -5.34
N THR A 99 1.39 -29.03 -6.30
CA THR A 99 1.53 -27.57 -6.38
C THR A 99 0.25 -26.93 -6.88
N SER A 100 -0.19 -25.83 -6.23
CA SER A 100 -1.40 -25.10 -6.60
C SER A 100 -1.06 -23.69 -7.05
N ARG A 101 -1.45 -23.30 -8.27
CA ARG A 101 -1.34 -21.92 -8.76
C ARG A 101 -2.73 -21.32 -8.94
N PHE A 102 -2.93 -20.12 -8.37
CA PHE A 102 -4.12 -19.31 -8.59
C PHE A 102 -3.75 -18.16 -9.50
N GLN A 103 -4.35 -18.13 -10.70
CA GLN A 103 -4.15 -17.02 -11.62
C GLN A 103 -5.49 -16.57 -12.21
N PRO A 104 -5.65 -15.26 -12.47
CA PRO A 104 -6.76 -14.79 -13.28
C PRO A 104 -6.53 -15.25 -14.72
N MET A 105 -7.52 -15.90 -15.33
CA MET A 105 -7.52 -16.34 -16.72
C MET A 105 -8.78 -15.84 -17.41
N GLY A 106 -8.65 -15.12 -18.53
CA GLY A 106 -9.81 -14.76 -19.33
C GLY A 106 -10.39 -15.99 -20.03
N ARG A 107 -11.68 -15.96 -20.37
CA ARG A 107 -12.37 -17.05 -21.13
C ARG A 107 -11.63 -17.52 -22.39
N ARG A 108 -10.88 -16.64 -23.07
CA ARG A 108 -10.09 -16.98 -24.26
C ARG A 108 -8.85 -17.82 -23.93
N ASP A 109 -8.19 -17.54 -22.81
CA ASP A 109 -7.04 -18.32 -22.33
C ASP A 109 -7.49 -19.68 -21.79
N MET A 110 -8.70 -19.76 -21.22
CA MET A 110 -9.35 -21.00 -20.77
C MET A 110 -9.63 -21.98 -21.92
N MET A 111 -9.89 -21.49 -23.14
CA MET A 111 -10.06 -22.33 -24.32
C MET A 111 -8.73 -22.90 -24.86
N GLY A 112 -7.60 -22.26 -24.54
CA GLY A 112 -6.26 -22.71 -24.95
C GLY A 112 -5.56 -23.60 -23.92
N ALA A 113 -5.85 -23.45 -22.64
CA ALA A 113 -5.38 -24.33 -21.58
C ALA A 113 -6.21 -25.62 -21.60
N GLY A 114 -5.64 -26.72 -22.11
CA GLY A 114 -6.33 -28.00 -22.23
C GLY A 114 -7.09 -28.39 -20.97
N VAL A 115 -8.37 -28.74 -21.14
CA VAL A 115 -9.38 -29.04 -20.10
C VAL A 115 -8.91 -30.09 -19.07
N ALA A 116 -7.89 -30.88 -19.39
CA ALA A 116 -7.40 -32.01 -18.61
C ALA A 116 -6.88 -31.67 -17.19
N SER A 117 -6.55 -30.41 -16.88
CA SER A 117 -6.05 -30.01 -15.54
C SER A 117 -7.04 -29.14 -14.74
N LEU A 118 -8.28 -28.98 -15.22
CA LEU A 118 -9.28 -28.11 -14.59
C LEU A 118 -10.20 -28.91 -13.69
N MET A 119 -9.97 -28.89 -12.37
CA MET A 119 -10.99 -29.31 -11.40
C MET A 119 -11.95 -28.15 -11.12
N THR A 120 -13.10 -28.13 -11.81
CA THR A 120 -14.26 -27.36 -11.36
C THR A 120 -14.96 -28.12 -10.24
N TRP A 121 -14.77 -27.70 -8.99
CA TRP A 121 -15.53 -28.25 -7.87
C TRP A 121 -16.97 -27.74 -7.96
N ARG A 122 -17.87 -28.56 -8.49
CA ARG A 122 -19.31 -28.37 -8.37
C ARG A 122 -19.78 -29.27 -7.25
N SER A 123 -20.13 -28.70 -6.09
CA SER A 123 -20.88 -29.46 -5.09
C SER A 123 -22.24 -29.80 -5.69
N ASP A 124 -22.70 -31.03 -5.46
CA ASP A 124 -24.01 -31.48 -5.92
C ASP A 124 -25.07 -30.67 -5.16
N ALA A 125 -25.67 -29.70 -5.85
CA ALA A 125 -26.58 -28.70 -5.31
C ALA A 125 -27.94 -29.35 -5.00
N GLY A 126 -28.02 -30.10 -3.90
CA GLY A 126 -29.24 -30.77 -3.48
C GLY A 126 -29.52 -30.76 -1.98
N SER A 127 -28.51 -30.55 -1.13
CA SER A 127 -28.69 -30.59 0.32
C SER A 127 -28.68 -29.18 0.91
N ARG A 128 -29.88 -28.66 1.24
CA ARG A 128 -30.00 -27.45 2.08
C ARG A 128 -29.20 -27.65 3.36
N ILE A 129 -28.23 -26.77 3.60
CA ILE A 129 -27.43 -26.81 4.82
C ILE A 129 -28.36 -26.50 6.00
N SER A 130 -28.32 -27.35 7.04
CA SER A 130 -29.10 -27.09 8.25
C SER A 130 -28.69 -25.73 8.84
N PRO A 131 -29.64 -24.90 9.32
CA PRO A 131 -29.33 -23.60 9.92
C PRO A 131 -28.23 -23.65 10.99
N ALA A 132 -28.20 -24.71 11.81
CA ALA A 132 -27.19 -24.91 12.85
C ALA A 132 -25.77 -25.12 12.27
N ALA A 133 -25.67 -25.86 11.15
CA ALA A 133 -24.39 -26.07 10.47
C ALA A 133 -23.89 -24.78 9.80
N GLY A 134 -24.80 -23.95 9.28
CA GLY A 134 -24.48 -22.64 8.72
C GLY A 134 -23.91 -21.67 9.75
N VAL A 135 -24.49 -21.62 10.96
CA VAL A 135 -23.99 -20.79 12.08
C VAL A 135 -22.61 -21.26 12.55
N GLY A 136 -22.43 -22.56 12.79
CA GLY A 136 -21.13 -23.10 13.22
C GLY A 136 -20.00 -22.82 12.21
N MET A 137 -20.30 -22.91 10.92
CA MET A 137 -19.33 -22.61 9.86
C MET A 137 -19.01 -21.12 9.74
N LEU A 138 -19.98 -20.23 10.01
CA LEU A 138 -19.75 -18.79 10.08
C LEU A 138 -18.79 -18.44 11.22
N GLU A 139 -19.00 -19.00 12.42
CA GLU A 139 -18.13 -18.79 13.58
C GLU A 139 -16.72 -19.32 13.33
N ALA A 140 -16.60 -20.53 12.78
CA ALA A 140 -15.32 -21.12 12.41
C ALA A 140 -14.58 -20.24 11.38
N SER A 141 -15.28 -19.78 10.34
CA SER A 141 -14.73 -18.91 9.30
C SER A 141 -14.29 -17.55 9.86
N ARG A 142 -15.00 -17.01 10.85
CA ARG A 142 -14.64 -15.76 11.52
C ARG A 142 -13.36 -15.92 12.33
N SER A 143 -13.25 -17.00 13.11
CA SER A 143 -12.03 -17.35 13.82
C SER A 143 -10.84 -17.53 12.87
N LEU A 144 -11.02 -18.29 11.78
CA LEU A 144 -10.00 -18.49 10.76
C LEU A 144 -9.55 -17.16 10.14
N PHE A 145 -10.47 -16.24 9.89
CA PHE A 145 -10.13 -14.93 9.32
C PHE A 145 -9.16 -14.15 10.20
N THR A 146 -9.43 -14.12 11.52
CA THR A 146 -8.54 -13.49 12.50
C THR A 146 -7.15 -14.13 12.49
N HIS A 147 -7.07 -15.47 12.40
CA HIS A 147 -5.79 -16.18 12.31
C HIS A 147 -5.05 -15.89 11.02
N TYR A 148 -5.71 -15.91 9.86
CA TYR A 148 -5.08 -15.58 8.58
C TYR A 148 -4.54 -14.15 8.54
N ARG A 149 -5.25 -13.20 9.16
CA ARG A 149 -4.77 -11.81 9.23
C ARG A 149 -3.53 -11.65 10.10
N ARG A 150 -3.40 -12.42 11.18
CA ARG A 150 -2.17 -12.50 11.98
C ARG A 150 -1.04 -13.14 11.18
N LEU A 151 -1.30 -14.28 10.54
CA LEU A 151 -0.32 -14.97 9.68
C LEU A 151 0.19 -14.08 8.55
N GLY A 152 -0.66 -13.24 7.95
CA GLY A 152 -0.21 -12.34 6.90
C GLY A 152 0.71 -11.21 7.38
N GLN A 153 0.96 -11.06 8.69
CA GLN A 153 2.06 -10.24 9.18
C GLN A 153 3.42 -10.91 9.01
N THR A 154 3.49 -12.24 9.00
CA THR A 154 4.75 -13.00 9.02
C THR A 154 4.96 -13.87 7.78
N MET A 155 4.00 -13.91 6.85
CA MET A 155 4.07 -14.74 5.65
C MET A 155 4.08 -13.92 4.35
N GLU A 156 4.66 -14.51 3.30
CA GLU A 156 4.52 -14.07 1.91
C GLU A 156 3.05 -14.19 1.46
N PRO A 157 2.50 -13.20 0.70
CA PRO A 157 1.11 -13.23 0.26
C PRO A 157 0.71 -14.50 -0.50
N GLY A 158 1.61 -15.02 -1.35
CA GLY A 158 1.34 -16.18 -2.22
C GLY A 158 0.95 -17.45 -1.46
N LEU A 159 1.37 -17.59 -0.20
CA LEU A 159 1.02 -18.74 0.64
C LEU A 159 -0.39 -18.65 1.24
N LEU A 160 -0.90 -17.42 1.43
CA LEU A 160 -2.21 -17.18 2.05
C LEU A 160 -3.32 -16.92 1.04
N LEU A 161 -2.98 -16.39 -0.13
CA LEU A 161 -3.95 -16.07 -1.18
C LEU A 161 -4.84 -17.27 -1.56
N PRO A 162 -4.32 -18.47 -1.84
CA PRO A 162 -5.13 -19.66 -2.15
C PRO A 162 -6.26 -19.93 -1.16
N VAL A 163 -5.92 -19.97 0.12
CA VAL A 163 -6.88 -20.36 1.17
C VAL A 163 -7.90 -19.24 1.43
N LEU A 164 -7.48 -17.97 1.37
CA LEU A 164 -8.39 -16.83 1.54
C LEU A 164 -9.37 -16.70 0.37
N ILE A 165 -8.92 -16.97 -0.85
CA ILE A 165 -9.77 -17.02 -2.04
C ILE A 165 -10.79 -18.14 -1.90
N ALA A 166 -10.36 -19.36 -1.57
CA ALA A 166 -11.26 -20.49 -1.34
C ALA A 166 -12.32 -20.18 -0.28
N GLN A 167 -11.92 -19.62 0.88
CA GLN A 167 -12.85 -19.21 1.94
C GLN A 167 -13.86 -18.16 1.45
N THR A 168 -13.44 -17.21 0.61
CA THR A 168 -14.35 -16.22 0.01
C THR A 168 -15.43 -16.89 -0.84
N HIS A 169 -15.05 -17.85 -1.68
CA HIS A 169 -15.99 -18.58 -2.54
C HIS A 169 -16.93 -19.48 -1.74
N THR A 170 -16.39 -20.22 -0.76
CA THR A 170 -17.16 -21.06 0.15
C THR A 170 -18.24 -20.22 0.84
N LEU A 171 -17.89 -19.09 1.47
CA LEU A 171 -18.87 -18.22 2.15
C LEU A 171 -19.97 -17.70 1.21
N ARG A 172 -19.63 -17.39 -0.04
CA ARG A 172 -20.60 -16.98 -1.07
C ARG A 172 -21.54 -18.12 -1.43
N GLU A 173 -21.03 -19.33 -1.64
CA GLU A 173 -21.85 -20.51 -1.98
C GLU A 173 -22.80 -20.87 -0.85
N LEU A 174 -22.29 -20.91 0.38
CA LEU A 174 -23.09 -21.16 1.58
C LEU A 174 -24.23 -20.14 1.75
N SER A 175 -24.00 -18.89 1.34
CA SER A 175 -25.00 -17.84 1.42
C SER A 175 -26.19 -18.06 0.47
N ALA A 176 -26.02 -18.83 -0.61
CA ALA A 176 -27.07 -19.10 -1.58
C ALA A 176 -28.18 -19.99 -0.98
N ASP A 177 -27.79 -20.95 -0.14
CA ASP A 177 -28.69 -21.93 0.47
C ASP A 177 -29.14 -21.55 1.91
N ALA A 178 -28.59 -20.46 2.46
CA ALA A 178 -28.87 -20.00 3.81
C ALA A 178 -30.15 -19.15 3.94
N GLY A 179 -30.75 -19.17 5.13
CA GLY A 179 -31.83 -18.24 5.52
C GLY A 179 -31.35 -16.78 5.52
N THR A 180 -32.30 -15.83 5.45
CA THR A 180 -32.01 -14.39 5.22
C THR A 180 -31.02 -13.74 6.19
N GLY A 181 -31.09 -14.10 7.49
CA GLY A 181 -30.16 -13.60 8.52
C GLY A 181 -28.73 -14.12 8.31
N THR A 182 -28.58 -15.45 8.29
CA THR A 182 -27.27 -16.12 8.08
C THR A 182 -26.66 -15.76 6.73
N ARG A 183 -27.46 -15.61 5.68
CA ARG A 183 -27.02 -15.14 4.35
C ARG A 183 -26.33 -13.78 4.43
N ARG A 184 -26.92 -12.83 5.16
CA ARG A 184 -26.32 -11.48 5.34
C ARG A 184 -24.95 -11.56 6.02
N GLU A 185 -24.85 -12.35 7.08
CA GLU A 185 -23.60 -12.48 7.85
C GLU A 185 -22.50 -13.21 7.06
N LEU A 186 -22.86 -14.26 6.30
CA LEU A 186 -21.94 -14.97 5.41
C LEU A 186 -21.40 -14.04 4.31
N LEU A 187 -22.27 -13.23 3.69
CA LEU A 187 -21.87 -12.25 2.67
C LEU A 187 -21.02 -11.12 3.27
N ALA A 188 -21.35 -10.65 4.48
CA ALA A 188 -20.56 -9.66 5.19
C ALA A 188 -19.15 -10.20 5.50
N LEU A 189 -19.03 -11.43 6.00
CA LEU A 189 -17.73 -12.06 6.24
C LEU A 189 -16.97 -12.33 4.94
N GLY A 190 -17.65 -12.83 3.90
CA GLY A 190 -17.07 -13.02 2.56
C GLY A 190 -16.51 -11.71 1.99
N SER A 191 -17.19 -10.58 2.21
CA SER A 191 -16.66 -9.26 1.82
C SER A 191 -15.36 -8.90 2.53
N ARG A 192 -15.18 -9.31 3.80
CA ARG A 192 -13.95 -9.06 4.58
C ARG A 192 -12.81 -9.95 4.10
N TYR A 193 -13.09 -11.20 3.74
CA TYR A 193 -12.11 -12.05 3.07
C TYR A 193 -11.66 -11.44 1.74
N ALA A 194 -12.60 -11.08 0.86
CA ALA A 194 -12.29 -10.44 -0.42
C ALA A 194 -11.48 -9.14 -0.27
N GLU A 195 -11.83 -8.31 0.73
CA GLU A 195 -11.11 -7.08 1.06
C GLU A 195 -9.64 -7.35 1.43
N TYR A 196 -9.41 -8.38 2.23
CA TYR A 196 -8.08 -8.78 2.66
C TYR A 196 -7.27 -9.45 1.54
N VAL A 197 -7.92 -10.28 0.70
CA VAL A 197 -7.31 -10.80 -0.53
C VAL A 197 -6.82 -9.64 -1.41
N GLY A 198 -7.66 -8.62 -1.62
CA GLY A 198 -7.27 -7.42 -2.37
C GLY A 198 -6.08 -6.67 -1.74
N TRP A 199 -5.90 -6.70 -0.41
CA TRP A 199 -4.67 -6.20 0.22
C TRP A 199 -3.46 -7.06 -0.12
N LEU A 200 -3.55 -8.37 0.04
CA LEU A 200 -2.43 -9.28 -0.22
C LEU A 200 -2.02 -9.30 -1.70
N VAL A 201 -2.96 -9.20 -2.63
CA VAL A 201 -2.67 -9.07 -4.07
C VAL A 201 -1.94 -7.75 -4.37
N GLN A 202 -2.27 -6.65 -3.68
CA GLN A 202 -1.49 -5.42 -3.81
C GLN A 202 -0.04 -5.60 -3.32
N GLU A 203 0.14 -6.40 -2.27
CA GLU A 203 1.48 -6.72 -1.74
C GLU A 203 2.30 -7.59 -2.69
N THR A 204 1.69 -8.28 -3.67
CA THR A 204 2.41 -8.93 -4.78
C THR A 204 2.71 -7.97 -5.95
N GLY A 205 2.25 -6.73 -5.88
CA GLY A 205 2.43 -5.73 -6.94
C GLY A 205 1.39 -5.79 -8.06
N ASP A 206 0.38 -6.65 -7.96
CA ASP A 206 -0.72 -6.70 -8.92
C ASP A 206 -1.82 -5.69 -8.55
N GLU A 207 -1.67 -4.45 -9.02
CA GLU A 207 -2.63 -3.38 -8.78
C GLU A 207 -4.00 -3.65 -9.42
N ARG A 208 -4.04 -4.33 -10.58
CA ARG A 208 -5.30 -4.63 -11.29
C ARG A 208 -6.09 -5.67 -10.50
N GLY A 209 -5.45 -6.76 -10.10
CA GLY A 209 -6.05 -7.79 -9.25
C GLY A 209 -6.50 -7.23 -7.90
N ALA A 210 -5.70 -6.35 -7.28
CA ALA A 210 -6.07 -5.70 -6.02
C ALA A 210 -7.38 -4.88 -6.13
N LEU A 211 -7.55 -4.11 -7.21
CA LEU A 211 -8.76 -3.34 -7.48
C LEU A 211 -9.95 -4.23 -7.86
N TRP A 212 -9.72 -5.32 -8.58
CA TRP A 212 -10.76 -6.31 -8.89
C TRP A 212 -11.31 -6.96 -7.61
N TRP A 213 -10.43 -7.42 -6.71
CA TRP A 213 -10.83 -8.01 -5.42
C TRP A 213 -11.51 -6.98 -4.51
N THR A 214 -11.07 -5.71 -4.57
CA THR A 214 -11.76 -4.61 -3.87
C THR A 214 -13.20 -4.46 -4.37
N GLN A 215 -13.43 -4.52 -5.69
CA GLN A 215 -14.79 -4.47 -6.24
C GLN A 215 -15.61 -5.68 -5.83
N ARG A 216 -15.01 -6.88 -5.82
CA ARG A 216 -15.71 -8.09 -5.35
C ARG A 216 -16.14 -7.99 -3.89
N ALA A 217 -15.30 -7.42 -3.04
CA ALA A 217 -15.68 -7.13 -1.66
C ALA A 217 -16.93 -6.23 -1.59
N VAL A 218 -16.98 -5.17 -2.41
CA VAL A 218 -18.15 -4.28 -2.51
C VAL A 218 -19.39 -5.03 -2.95
N ASP A 219 -19.28 -5.90 -3.96
CA ASP A 219 -20.41 -6.64 -4.50
C ASP A 219 -20.99 -7.62 -3.46
N LEU A 220 -20.13 -8.32 -2.73
CA LEU A 220 -20.54 -9.21 -1.63
C LEU A 220 -21.21 -8.42 -0.49
N ALA A 221 -20.63 -7.30 -0.08
CA ALA A 221 -21.21 -6.46 0.98
C ALA A 221 -22.58 -5.89 0.56
N ALA A 222 -22.70 -5.41 -0.67
CA ALA A 222 -23.95 -4.87 -1.21
C ALA A 222 -25.04 -5.95 -1.29
N ALA A 223 -24.69 -7.19 -1.67
CA ALA A 223 -25.59 -8.33 -1.67
C ALA A 223 -26.05 -8.71 -0.25
N GLY A 224 -25.22 -8.48 0.76
CA GLY A 224 -25.58 -8.60 2.18
C GLY A 224 -26.38 -7.40 2.73
N GLY A 225 -26.47 -6.30 1.98
CA GLY A 225 -27.16 -5.07 2.40
C GLY A 225 -26.24 -3.97 2.96
N ASP A 226 -24.92 -4.19 3.04
CA ASP A 226 -23.95 -3.16 3.38
C ASP A 226 -23.46 -2.44 2.12
N ARG A 227 -24.03 -1.25 1.86
CA ARG A 227 -23.60 -0.39 0.75
C ARG A 227 -22.43 0.53 1.10
N ALA A 228 -22.07 0.65 2.38
CA ALA A 228 -21.04 1.57 2.82
C ALA A 228 -19.64 1.16 2.33
N LEU A 229 -19.43 -0.13 2.06
CA LEU A 229 -18.14 -0.63 1.58
C LEU A 229 -17.73 -0.05 0.21
N ALA A 230 -18.68 0.44 -0.59
CA ALA A 230 -18.36 1.20 -1.81
C ALA A 230 -17.54 2.48 -1.52
N GLY A 231 -17.76 3.11 -0.37
CA GLY A 231 -16.93 4.22 0.12
C GLY A 231 -15.51 3.77 0.46
N TYR A 232 -15.34 2.57 1.03
CA TYR A 232 -14.01 2.00 1.29
C TYR A 232 -13.24 1.66 0.01
N ALA A 233 -13.92 1.23 -1.05
CA ALA A 233 -13.29 1.00 -2.35
C ALA A 233 -12.62 2.27 -2.91
N LEU A 234 -13.18 3.46 -2.65
CA LEU A 234 -12.53 4.73 -2.98
C LEU A 234 -11.24 4.95 -2.18
N VAL A 235 -11.22 4.57 -0.90
CA VAL A 235 -10.01 4.60 -0.05
C VAL A 235 -8.94 3.65 -0.60
N ARG A 236 -9.31 2.45 -1.05
CA ARG A 236 -8.40 1.49 -1.68
C ARG A 236 -7.85 2.00 -3.01
N ARG A 237 -8.67 2.65 -3.83
CA ARG A 237 -8.22 3.30 -5.08
C ARG A 237 -7.26 4.46 -4.79
N ALA A 238 -7.55 5.28 -3.80
CA ALA A 238 -6.66 6.36 -3.35
C ALA A 238 -5.30 5.82 -2.89
N LEU A 239 -5.27 4.63 -2.27
CA LEU A 239 -4.02 3.98 -1.90
C LEU A 239 -3.19 3.53 -3.12
N VAL A 240 -3.84 3.01 -4.18
CA VAL A 240 -3.13 2.65 -5.41
C VAL A 240 -2.54 3.88 -6.08
N THR A 241 -3.30 4.98 -6.17
CA THR A 241 -2.79 6.25 -6.73
C THR A 241 -1.67 6.85 -5.88
N LEU A 242 -1.72 6.67 -4.55
CA LEU A 242 -0.64 7.08 -3.65
C LEU A 242 0.68 6.38 -4.01
N TYR A 243 0.67 5.08 -4.28
CA TYR A 243 1.88 4.34 -4.69
C TYR A 243 2.38 4.68 -6.09
N ARG A 244 1.51 5.24 -6.93
CA ARG A 244 1.88 5.82 -8.24
C ARG A 244 2.40 7.25 -8.13
N ASP A 245 2.46 7.80 -6.90
CA ASP A 245 2.91 9.16 -6.62
C ASP A 245 2.04 10.23 -7.31
N ASP A 246 0.74 9.91 -7.45
CA ASP A 246 -0.32 10.76 -8.02
C ASP A 246 -1.10 11.42 -6.87
N ALA A 247 -0.64 12.61 -6.48
CA ALA A 247 -1.21 13.38 -5.38
C ALA A 247 -2.65 13.81 -5.64
N GLU A 248 -2.92 14.32 -6.85
CA GLU A 248 -4.23 14.88 -7.22
C GLU A 248 -5.32 13.82 -7.13
N GLN A 249 -5.13 12.66 -7.78
CA GLN A 249 -6.13 11.59 -7.73
C GLN A 249 -6.27 10.98 -6.35
N THR A 250 -5.18 10.90 -5.58
CA THR A 250 -5.22 10.42 -4.20
C THR A 250 -6.14 11.30 -3.35
N VAL A 251 -5.97 12.63 -3.42
CA VAL A 251 -6.82 13.59 -2.71
C VAL A 251 -8.26 13.54 -3.22
N ALA A 252 -8.49 13.52 -4.53
CA ALA A 252 -9.82 13.53 -5.12
C ALA A 252 -10.65 12.29 -4.71
N LEU A 253 -10.04 11.10 -4.77
CA LEU A 253 -10.68 9.85 -4.35
C LEU A 253 -10.95 9.83 -2.84
N ALA A 254 -9.98 10.27 -2.04
CA ALA A 254 -10.12 10.33 -0.59
C ALA A 254 -11.24 11.28 -0.15
N ARG A 255 -11.37 12.47 -0.75
CA ARG A 255 -12.44 13.42 -0.43
C ARG A 255 -13.83 12.86 -0.76
N ARG A 256 -13.97 12.16 -1.88
CA ARG A 256 -15.23 11.48 -2.24
C ARG A 256 -15.67 10.43 -1.21
N ALA A 257 -14.71 9.79 -0.54
CA ALA A 257 -14.95 8.79 0.50
C ALA A 257 -15.24 9.39 1.90
N GLN A 258 -15.35 10.71 2.02
CA GLN A 258 -15.61 11.39 3.29
C GLN A 258 -17.05 11.90 3.46
N SER A 259 -17.96 11.56 2.53
CA SER A 259 -19.40 11.86 2.64
C SER A 259 -19.96 11.55 4.04
N GLY A 260 -20.80 12.44 4.57
CA GLY A 260 -21.37 12.32 5.92
C GLY A 260 -22.23 11.08 6.14
N THR A 261 -22.71 10.44 5.07
CA THR A 261 -23.50 9.20 5.12
C THR A 261 -22.66 7.94 5.31
N LEU A 262 -21.33 8.03 5.19
CA LEU A 262 -20.43 6.89 5.37
C LEU A 262 -20.04 6.69 6.84
N PRO A 263 -19.78 5.45 7.28
CA PRO A 263 -19.31 5.15 8.63
C PRO A 263 -18.05 5.94 9.01
N PRO A 264 -17.92 6.39 10.28
CA PRO A 264 -16.75 7.15 10.75
C PRO A 264 -15.41 6.50 10.41
N ARG A 265 -15.34 5.16 10.51
CA ARG A 265 -14.13 4.41 10.16
C ARG A 265 -13.69 4.62 8.71
N ILE A 266 -14.61 4.50 7.75
CA ILE A 266 -14.31 4.69 6.33
C ILE A 266 -13.85 6.12 6.07
N ARG A 267 -14.56 7.10 6.66
CA ARG A 267 -14.22 8.52 6.55
C ARG A 267 -12.85 8.84 7.17
N GLY A 268 -12.51 8.22 8.30
CA GLY A 268 -11.22 8.38 8.95
C GLY A 268 -10.06 7.79 8.14
N LEU A 269 -10.23 6.59 7.59
CA LEU A 269 -9.26 5.98 6.67
C LEU A 269 -9.12 6.80 5.37
N ALA A 270 -10.21 7.40 4.89
CA ALA A 270 -10.19 8.32 3.77
C ALA A 270 -9.41 9.60 4.10
N ALA A 271 -9.62 10.19 5.28
CA ALA A 271 -8.87 11.37 5.74
C ALA A 271 -7.36 11.08 5.87
N GLN A 272 -6.96 9.88 6.29
CA GLN A 272 -5.55 9.45 6.23
C GLN A 272 -4.99 9.45 4.81
N ARG A 273 -5.75 8.94 3.82
CA ARG A 273 -5.30 8.98 2.41
C ARG A 273 -5.26 10.40 1.86
N GLU A 274 -6.22 11.25 2.24
CA GLU A 274 -6.19 12.67 1.89
C GLU A 274 -4.93 13.35 2.44
N ALA A 275 -4.58 13.10 3.70
CA ALA A 275 -3.36 13.63 4.30
C ALA A 275 -2.12 13.23 3.52
N GLN A 276 -2.02 11.96 3.14
CA GLN A 276 -0.86 11.48 2.37
C GLN A 276 -0.84 12.05 0.94
N GLY A 277 -2.00 12.25 0.32
CA GLY A 277 -2.09 12.93 -0.97
C GLY A 277 -1.57 14.37 -0.89
N HIS A 278 -1.96 15.12 0.15
CA HIS A 278 -1.44 16.47 0.41
C HIS A 278 0.07 16.45 0.70
N ALA A 279 0.55 15.46 1.46
CA ALA A 279 1.97 15.27 1.71
C ALA A 279 2.78 15.01 0.43
N LEU A 280 2.25 14.20 -0.50
CA LEU A 280 2.88 14.00 -1.82
C LEU A 280 2.98 15.30 -2.63
N ALA A 281 2.00 16.20 -2.47
CA ALA A 281 1.95 17.49 -3.14
C ALA A 281 2.80 18.57 -2.45
N GLY A 282 3.34 18.32 -1.25
CA GLY A 282 4.08 19.33 -0.47
C GLY A 282 3.20 20.22 0.41
N ASP A 283 1.89 20.00 0.48
CA ASP A 283 0.98 20.81 1.28
C ASP A 283 0.96 20.31 2.74
N LEU A 284 1.88 20.84 3.54
CA LEU A 284 2.02 20.51 4.96
C LEU A 284 0.73 20.82 5.73
N LYS A 285 0.13 21.99 5.50
CA LYS A 285 -1.03 22.47 6.26
C LYS A 285 -2.25 21.60 6.01
N ALA A 286 -2.56 21.31 4.75
CA ALA A 286 -3.69 20.45 4.41
C ALA A 286 -3.44 19.00 4.85
N SER A 287 -2.20 18.52 4.80
CA SER A 287 -1.83 17.21 5.33
C SER A 287 -2.12 17.09 6.82
N LEU A 288 -1.65 18.04 7.64
CA LEU A 288 -1.88 18.05 9.10
C LEU A 288 -3.37 18.18 9.44
N SER A 289 -4.09 19.08 8.78
CA SER A 289 -5.54 19.23 8.99
C SER A 289 -6.33 17.96 8.63
N ALA A 290 -5.91 17.21 7.60
CA ALA A 290 -6.50 15.92 7.27
C ALA A 290 -6.18 14.83 8.32
N LEU A 291 -4.98 14.85 8.93
CA LEU A 291 -4.62 13.95 10.02
C LEU A 291 -5.44 14.22 11.29
N ASP A 292 -5.68 15.48 11.63
CA ASP A 292 -6.53 15.86 12.77
C ASP A 292 -7.96 15.35 12.58
N ARG A 293 -8.54 15.56 11.39
CA ARG A 293 -9.84 14.99 11.02
C ARG A 293 -9.85 13.47 11.10
N ALA A 294 -8.78 12.81 10.65
CA ALA A 294 -8.67 11.35 10.74
C ALA A 294 -8.69 10.88 12.19
N ARG A 295 -7.98 11.57 13.10
CA ARG A 295 -7.94 11.26 14.53
C ARG A 295 -9.33 11.37 15.17
N GLU A 296 -10.04 12.46 14.90
CA GLU A 296 -11.41 12.65 15.39
C GLU A 296 -12.36 11.56 14.90
N LEU A 297 -12.30 11.19 13.62
CA LEU A 297 -13.20 10.20 13.02
C LEU A 297 -12.92 8.78 13.51
N LEU A 298 -11.65 8.42 13.67
CA LEU A 298 -11.25 7.09 14.14
C LEU A 298 -11.47 6.91 15.65
N ALA A 299 -11.40 7.99 16.44
CA ALA A 299 -11.72 7.96 17.87
C ALA A 299 -13.22 7.72 18.16
N ARG A 300 -14.11 8.09 17.23
CA ARG A 300 -15.57 7.85 17.37
C ARG A 300 -15.97 6.39 17.23
N GLN A 301 -15.06 5.50 16.85
CA GLN A 301 -15.36 4.08 16.73
C GLN A 301 -15.38 3.44 18.13
N GLN A 302 -16.57 3.19 18.66
CA GLN A 302 -16.75 2.34 19.83
C GLN A 302 -16.43 0.88 19.47
N SER A 303 -15.50 0.29 20.21
CA SER A 303 -15.04 -1.09 20.11
C SER A 303 -16.04 -2.06 20.76
N SER A 304 -17.22 -2.22 20.19
CA SER A 304 -18.28 -3.06 20.78
C SER A 304 -18.74 -4.25 19.92
N SER A 305 -18.07 -4.58 18.82
CA SER A 305 -18.43 -5.76 18.03
C SER A 305 -17.26 -6.71 17.79
N ASP A 306 -17.54 -8.02 17.90
CA ASP A 306 -16.70 -9.15 17.43
C ASP A 306 -16.58 -9.20 15.89
N GLU A 307 -16.84 -8.08 15.20
CA GLU A 307 -16.79 -7.99 13.76
C GLU A 307 -15.39 -7.67 13.26
N PRO A 308 -14.92 -8.35 12.19
CA PRO A 308 -13.65 -8.03 11.59
C PRO A 308 -13.59 -6.58 11.11
N VAL A 309 -12.59 -5.88 11.64
CA VAL A 309 -12.33 -4.48 11.39
C VAL A 309 -11.78 -4.28 9.96
N ILE A 310 -12.35 -3.31 9.22
CA ILE A 310 -11.88 -2.93 7.88
C ILE A 310 -10.49 -2.28 7.95
N GLY A 311 -9.59 -2.61 7.02
CA GLY A 311 -8.28 -1.95 6.89
C GLY A 311 -7.29 -2.36 7.98
N THR A 312 -6.41 -1.43 8.38
CA THR A 312 -5.29 -1.73 9.29
C THR A 312 -5.76 -2.16 10.69
N MET A 313 -5.14 -3.20 11.23
CA MET A 313 -5.44 -3.76 12.56
C MET A 313 -4.23 -3.83 13.51
N HIS A 314 -3.00 -3.83 12.99
CA HIS A 314 -1.77 -4.03 13.78
C HIS A 314 -1.03 -2.71 14.08
N LEU A 315 -1.78 -1.61 14.22
CA LEU A 315 -1.24 -0.31 14.60
C LEU A 315 -2.01 0.24 15.79
N PRO A 316 -1.37 0.39 16.97
CA PRO A 316 -2.00 1.03 18.13
C PRO A 316 -2.46 2.46 17.84
N ASP A 317 -1.59 3.28 17.24
CA ASP A 317 -1.96 4.59 16.68
C ASP A 317 -1.71 4.63 15.17
N SER A 318 -2.75 4.28 14.40
CA SER A 318 -2.66 4.34 12.95
C SER A 318 -2.49 5.77 12.41
N VAL A 319 -2.98 6.80 13.10
CA VAL A 319 -2.88 8.19 12.64
C VAL A 319 -1.47 8.70 12.86
N GLY A 320 -0.89 8.50 14.05
CA GLY A 320 0.51 8.84 14.32
C GLY A 320 1.48 8.16 13.35
N MET A 321 1.24 6.88 13.05
CA MET A 321 2.06 6.17 12.05
C MET A 321 1.94 6.77 10.64
N VAL A 322 0.74 7.22 10.24
CA VAL A 322 0.54 7.94 8.96
C VAL A 322 1.14 9.36 9.03
N THR A 323 1.17 10.03 10.19
CA THR A 323 1.87 11.29 10.37
C THR A 323 3.35 11.14 10.03
N GLY A 324 4.02 10.12 10.58
CA GLY A 324 5.42 9.82 10.26
C GLY A 324 5.63 9.54 8.76
N TRP A 325 4.68 8.87 8.11
CA TRP A 325 4.69 8.66 6.67
C TRP A 325 4.62 9.98 5.89
N CYS A 326 3.67 10.86 6.24
CA CYS A 326 3.50 12.15 5.60
C CYS A 326 4.76 13.01 5.76
N LEU A 327 5.38 13.04 6.95
CA LEU A 327 6.60 13.81 7.19
C LEU A 327 7.78 13.40 6.30
N VAL A 328 7.91 12.10 5.98
CA VAL A 328 8.90 11.64 4.99
C VAL A 328 8.60 12.20 3.60
N ASP A 329 7.34 12.13 3.16
CA ASP A 329 6.97 12.55 1.82
C ASP A 329 6.92 14.10 1.68
N LEU A 330 6.74 14.82 2.79
CA LEU A 330 6.89 16.27 2.91
C LEU A 330 8.34 16.75 2.97
N GLY A 331 9.34 15.85 2.92
CA GLY A 331 10.75 16.24 2.97
C GLY A 331 11.21 16.73 4.35
N ARG A 332 10.56 16.30 5.45
CA ARG A 332 10.88 16.68 6.83
C ARG A 332 11.47 15.49 7.62
N PRO A 333 12.68 15.01 7.25
CA PRO A 333 13.21 13.73 7.73
C PRO A 333 13.43 13.68 9.25
N ARG A 334 13.85 14.78 9.89
CA ARG A 334 14.08 14.80 11.35
C ARG A 334 12.80 14.54 12.13
N GLU A 335 11.75 15.30 11.87
CA GLU A 335 10.43 15.08 12.50
C GLU A 335 9.85 13.71 12.15
N ALA A 336 10.07 13.24 10.93
CA ALA A 336 9.65 11.90 10.54
C ALA A 336 10.33 10.82 11.39
N THR A 337 11.63 10.94 11.67
CA THR A 337 12.34 9.97 12.52
C THR A 337 11.82 9.97 13.96
N GLU A 338 11.54 11.13 14.54
CA GLU A 338 10.98 11.26 15.89
C GLU A 338 9.61 10.58 15.98
N GLU A 339 8.71 10.89 15.04
CA GLU A 339 7.38 10.29 14.99
C GLU A 339 7.45 8.78 14.76
N LEU A 340 8.17 8.33 13.73
CA LEU A 340 8.26 6.91 13.39
C LEU A 340 8.91 6.08 14.51
N ASN A 341 9.89 6.63 15.23
CA ASN A 341 10.46 5.97 16.40
C ASN A 341 9.42 5.73 17.49
N ARG A 342 8.67 6.78 17.84
CA ARG A 342 7.65 6.71 18.89
C ARG A 342 6.55 5.69 18.55
N GLN A 343 6.16 5.64 17.28
CA GLN A 343 5.10 4.74 16.83
C GLN A 343 5.59 3.29 16.68
N LEU A 344 6.77 3.08 16.11
CA LEU A 344 7.34 1.73 15.95
C LEU A 344 7.65 1.05 17.29
N ALA A 345 8.00 1.81 18.33
CA ALA A 345 8.22 1.28 19.67
C ALA A 345 6.96 0.60 20.27
N GLN A 346 5.77 0.95 19.78
CA GLN A 346 4.49 0.39 20.24
C GLN A 346 4.01 -0.79 19.38
N VAL A 347 4.66 -1.05 18.24
CA VAL A 347 4.28 -2.14 17.33
C VAL A 347 4.88 -3.45 17.86
N GLY A 348 4.05 -4.50 17.97
CA GLY A 348 4.51 -5.83 18.36
C GLY A 348 5.55 -6.39 17.40
N GLN A 349 6.47 -7.22 17.91
CA GLN A 349 7.51 -7.87 17.09
C GLN A 349 6.93 -8.95 16.15
N ASP A 350 5.76 -9.50 16.50
CA ASP A 350 4.98 -10.43 15.69
C ASP A 350 4.35 -9.76 14.46
N ALA A 351 4.19 -8.43 14.46
CA ALA A 351 3.69 -7.66 13.33
C ALA A 351 4.78 -7.37 12.28
N VAL A 352 5.51 -8.40 11.82
CA VAL A 352 6.71 -8.29 10.98
C VAL A 352 6.49 -7.42 9.73
N ARG A 353 5.41 -7.61 8.97
CA ARG A 353 5.05 -6.80 7.79
C ARG A 353 4.92 -5.31 8.12
N THR A 354 4.33 -5.00 9.28
CA THR A 354 4.20 -3.62 9.77
C THR A 354 5.57 -3.07 10.17
N GLN A 355 6.36 -3.84 10.92
CA GLN A 355 7.73 -3.48 11.32
C GLN A 355 8.60 -3.15 10.12
N VAL A 356 8.61 -3.98 9.07
CA VAL A 356 9.47 -3.74 7.90
C VAL A 356 8.97 -2.57 7.05
N ARG A 357 7.66 -2.42 6.86
CA ARG A 357 7.10 -1.31 6.08
C ARG A 357 7.50 0.04 6.66
N TYR A 358 7.26 0.24 7.94
CA TYR A 358 7.53 1.52 8.59
C TYR A 358 9.00 1.64 9.02
N GLY A 359 9.67 0.52 9.32
CA GLY A 359 11.10 0.47 9.63
C GLY A 359 11.99 0.87 8.46
N VAL A 360 11.70 0.41 7.23
CA VAL A 360 12.43 0.82 6.02
C VAL A 360 12.21 2.31 5.76
N ARG A 361 10.99 2.80 5.93
CA ARG A 361 10.68 4.23 5.80
C ARG A 361 11.37 5.10 6.87
N ARG A 362 11.48 4.60 8.10
CA ARG A 362 12.30 5.24 9.15
C ARG A 362 13.78 5.29 8.76
N ALA A 363 14.35 4.19 8.28
CA ALA A 363 15.72 4.16 7.81
C ALA A 363 15.95 5.12 6.63
N LEU A 364 14.99 5.23 5.71
CA LEU A 364 14.99 6.24 4.64
C LEU A 364 15.03 7.67 5.19
N ALA A 365 14.26 7.97 6.24
CA ALA A 365 14.27 9.29 6.87
C ALA A 365 15.65 9.63 7.44
N TYR A 366 16.27 8.70 8.20
CA TYR A 366 17.64 8.86 8.71
C TYR A 366 18.70 9.01 7.61
N ALA A 367 18.62 8.19 6.56
CA ALA A 367 19.55 8.31 5.44
C ALA A 367 19.40 9.66 4.73
N THR A 368 18.19 10.21 4.72
CA THR A 368 17.89 11.51 4.10
C THR A 368 18.33 12.69 4.98
N SER A 369 18.37 12.55 6.31
CA SER A 369 18.95 13.52 7.24
C SER A 369 20.48 13.43 7.37
N GLY A 370 21.13 12.57 6.56
CA GLY A 370 22.57 12.38 6.55
C GLY A 370 23.12 11.43 7.62
N GLU A 371 22.27 10.78 8.41
CA GLU A 371 22.67 9.81 9.45
C GLU A 371 22.88 8.41 8.85
N ILE A 372 23.92 8.28 8.02
CA ILE A 372 24.15 7.10 7.18
C ILE A 372 24.41 5.83 7.98
N ASP A 373 25.26 5.88 9.00
CA ASP A 373 25.56 4.72 9.85
C ASP A 373 24.32 4.21 10.59
N HIS A 374 23.54 5.12 11.17
CA HIS A 374 22.32 4.77 11.88
C HIS A 374 21.27 4.18 10.93
N ALA A 375 21.10 4.76 9.74
CA ALA A 375 20.23 4.21 8.71
C ALA A 375 20.64 2.78 8.30
N CYS A 376 21.95 2.52 8.13
CA CYS A 376 22.45 1.18 7.80
C CYS A 376 22.21 0.19 8.95
N ALA A 377 22.50 0.60 10.19
CA ALA A 377 22.29 -0.21 11.39
C ALA A 377 20.82 -0.60 11.57
N LEU A 378 19.89 0.32 11.32
CA LEU A 378 18.46 0.04 11.34
C LEU A 378 18.01 -0.88 10.18
N THR A 379 18.63 -0.73 9.01
CA THR A 379 18.22 -1.48 7.81
C THR A 379 18.64 -2.94 7.89
N ALA A 380 19.84 -3.22 8.40
CA ALA A 380 20.42 -4.57 8.43
C ALA A 380 19.48 -5.65 9.01
N PRO A 381 18.91 -5.51 10.23
CA PRO A 381 17.99 -6.51 10.78
C PRO A 381 16.63 -6.56 10.06
N LEU A 382 16.21 -5.48 9.38
CA LEU A 382 14.95 -5.46 8.65
C LEU A 382 15.00 -6.31 7.36
N LEU A 383 16.19 -6.55 6.81
CA LEU A 383 16.33 -7.28 5.54
C LEU A 383 15.83 -8.73 5.61
N ASP A 384 15.92 -9.37 6.78
CA ASP A 384 15.35 -10.71 6.99
C ASP A 384 13.82 -10.66 6.90
N GLY A 385 13.19 -9.69 7.58
CA GLY A 385 11.76 -9.47 7.49
C GLY A 385 11.30 -9.11 6.08
N VAL A 386 12.07 -8.30 5.34
CA VAL A 386 11.79 -7.96 3.93
C VAL A 386 11.78 -9.23 3.07
N ALA A 387 12.76 -10.12 3.26
CA ALA A 387 12.84 -11.39 2.55
C ALA A 387 11.67 -12.33 2.93
N THR A 388 11.22 -12.30 4.18
CA THR A 388 10.09 -13.10 4.68
C THR A 388 8.75 -12.65 4.10
N VAL A 389 8.44 -11.35 4.12
CA VAL A 389 7.09 -10.86 3.76
C VAL A 389 6.91 -10.60 2.26
N ARG A 390 8.01 -10.45 1.51
CA ARG A 390 8.07 -10.22 0.05
C ARG A 390 7.00 -9.26 -0.45
N SER A 391 7.00 -8.06 0.12
CA SER A 391 6.02 -7.02 -0.20
C SER A 391 6.53 -6.07 -1.27
N ALA A 392 5.77 -5.92 -2.35
CA ALA A 392 6.02 -4.95 -3.42
C ALA A 392 6.04 -3.52 -2.89
N THR A 393 5.13 -3.16 -1.98
CA THR A 393 5.04 -1.80 -1.44
C THR A 393 6.18 -1.49 -0.47
N VAL A 394 6.68 -2.47 0.30
CA VAL A 394 7.92 -2.33 1.09
C VAL A 394 9.12 -2.18 0.15
N THR A 395 9.15 -2.93 -0.95
CA THR A 395 10.22 -2.87 -1.95
C THR A 395 10.31 -1.48 -2.60
N THR A 396 9.20 -0.77 -2.78
CA THR A 396 9.20 0.63 -3.25
C THR A 396 10.02 1.54 -2.33
N ASP A 397 9.80 1.49 -1.02
CA ASP A 397 10.58 2.29 -0.06
C ASP A 397 12.03 1.79 0.07
N LEU A 398 12.26 0.48 -0.05
CA LEU A 398 13.61 -0.09 -0.06
C LEU A 398 14.44 0.40 -1.25
N ARG A 399 13.82 0.54 -2.43
CA ARG A 399 14.47 1.14 -3.62
C ARG A 399 14.74 2.63 -3.43
N ARG A 400 13.87 3.37 -2.74
CA ARG A 400 14.15 4.78 -2.35
C ARG A 400 15.38 4.84 -1.44
N LEU A 401 15.41 4.03 -0.39
CA LEU A 401 16.54 3.94 0.53
C LEU A 401 17.85 3.56 -0.19
N ALA A 402 17.82 2.55 -1.04
CA ALA A 402 18.99 2.14 -1.81
C ALA A 402 19.55 3.27 -2.71
N ARG A 403 18.67 4.08 -3.33
CA ARG A 403 19.10 5.25 -4.11
C ARG A 403 19.73 6.35 -3.25
N VAL A 404 19.22 6.58 -2.05
CA VAL A 404 19.78 7.54 -1.10
C VAL A 404 21.17 7.09 -0.65
N LEU A 405 21.31 5.82 -0.23
CA LEU A 405 22.57 5.24 0.23
C LEU A 405 23.61 5.10 -0.89
N ALA A 406 23.19 4.88 -2.13
CA ALA A 406 24.11 4.81 -3.29
C ALA A 406 24.94 6.09 -3.50
N ARG A 407 24.50 7.24 -2.97
CA ARG A 407 25.29 8.50 -2.98
C ARG A 407 26.49 8.46 -2.02
N TYR A 408 26.52 7.46 -1.14
CA TYR A 408 27.53 7.21 -0.11
C TYR A 408 28.16 5.83 -0.31
N SER A 409 28.38 5.40 -1.55
CA SER A 409 28.91 4.07 -1.89
C SER A 409 30.25 3.76 -1.24
N ASP A 410 31.05 4.78 -0.95
CA ASP A 410 32.37 4.65 -0.31
C ASP A 410 32.28 4.62 1.23
N HIS A 411 31.07 4.72 1.81
CA HIS A 411 30.86 4.60 3.24
C HIS A 411 30.95 3.12 3.68
N PRO A 412 31.74 2.76 4.72
CA PRO A 412 31.92 1.36 5.14
C PRO A 412 30.61 0.59 5.38
N SER A 413 29.70 1.17 6.17
CA SER A 413 28.39 0.60 6.48
C SER A 413 27.51 0.37 5.24
N VAL A 414 27.59 1.27 4.24
CA VAL A 414 26.87 1.13 2.98
C VAL A 414 27.45 -0.01 2.14
N ARG A 415 28.79 -0.12 2.06
CA ARG A 415 29.44 -1.24 1.35
C ARG A 415 29.07 -2.59 1.95
N GLN A 416 29.03 -2.69 3.29
CA GLN A 416 28.66 -3.91 3.98
C GLN A 416 27.19 -4.31 3.70
N LEU A 417 26.28 -3.35 3.68
CA LEU A 417 24.85 -3.57 3.45
C LEU A 417 24.52 -3.81 1.96
N GLY A 418 25.31 -3.24 1.05
CA GLY A 418 25.06 -3.13 -0.39
C GLY A 418 24.64 -4.43 -1.08
N PRO A 419 25.35 -5.57 -0.92
CA PRO A 419 25.00 -6.81 -1.60
C PRO A 419 23.59 -7.32 -1.29
N ARG A 420 23.21 -7.37 0.00
CA ARG A 420 21.87 -7.82 0.42
C ARG A 420 20.79 -6.81 0.03
N LEU A 421 21.03 -5.53 0.26
CA LEU A 421 20.11 -4.45 -0.11
C LEU A 421 19.84 -4.41 -1.61
N GLY A 422 20.89 -4.54 -2.43
CA GLY A 422 20.78 -4.58 -3.89
C GLY A 422 19.98 -5.78 -4.38
N THR A 423 20.16 -6.95 -3.77
CA THR A 423 19.40 -8.17 -4.12
C THR A 423 17.92 -8.01 -3.78
N LEU A 424 17.60 -7.59 -2.55
CA LEU A 424 16.22 -7.48 -2.09
C LEU A 424 15.45 -6.33 -2.74
N SER A 425 16.11 -5.22 -3.08
CA SER A 425 15.48 -4.09 -3.79
C SER A 425 15.12 -4.42 -5.25
N ARG A 426 15.76 -5.43 -5.84
CA ARG A 426 15.49 -5.94 -7.20
C ARG A 426 14.54 -7.12 -7.25
N LEU A 427 14.12 -7.68 -6.11
CA LEU A 427 13.10 -8.73 -6.12
C LEU A 427 11.82 -8.15 -6.73
N SER A 428 11.52 -8.56 -7.96
CA SER A 428 10.17 -8.48 -8.49
C SER A 428 9.35 -9.55 -7.79
N THR A 429 8.18 -9.15 -7.28
CA THR A 429 7.16 -10.06 -6.78
C THR A 429 6.50 -10.89 -7.89
N SER A 430 6.94 -10.74 -9.15
CA SER A 430 6.61 -11.61 -10.27
C SER A 430 7.85 -12.34 -10.80
N ARG A 431 7.94 -13.65 -10.51
CA ARG A 431 8.47 -14.63 -11.47
C ARG A 431 7.29 -15.44 -11.98
N GLY A 432 6.53 -14.83 -12.88
CA GLY A 432 5.93 -15.58 -13.98
C GLY A 432 6.92 -15.56 -15.12
N GLU A 433 8.08 -16.22 -14.95
CA GLU A 433 8.96 -16.50 -16.07
C GLU A 433 8.24 -17.53 -16.95
N THR A 434 7.61 -17.03 -18.01
CA THR A 434 7.50 -17.76 -19.26
C THR A 434 8.93 -18.03 -19.75
N SER A 435 9.39 -19.27 -19.65
CA SER A 435 10.46 -19.76 -20.52
C SER A 435 9.84 -20.39 -21.76
N PRO A 436 10.50 -20.27 -22.93
CA PRO A 436 9.93 -20.52 -24.25
C PRO A 436 9.52 -21.96 -24.51
#